data_AF-A0A256Z612-F1
#
_entry.id   AF-A0A256Z612-F1
#
_cell.length_a   1.000
_cell.length_b   1.000
_cell.length_c   1.000
_cell.angle_alpha   90.00
_cell.angle_beta   90.00
_cell.angle_gamma   90.00
#
_symmetry.space_group_name_H-M   'P 1'
#
loop_
_entity.id
_entity.type
_entity.pdbx_description
1 polymer ?
#
loop_
_entity_poly.entity_id
_entity_poly.type
_entity_poly.pdbx_seq_one_letter_code
_entity_poly.pdbx_strand_id
1 'polypeptide(L)'
;MCRQQPCKEVTVSVNVANIGEAEGSYTVVLKVDGATEETKTVTLAGGTSTTVEFKVTKKTPGVYSVEVAGLKDEFKVKEPPLAPFPLEYLLAAAVAFAVVFAGFMLLKRRTPSAEKIFKKHPYLRDEDKAVIKFLAEKGGKALEAEIRERFPDLPRTSLWRLVRRLEKMGIVTVKKVGLQNQVNLKKQ
;
A
#
# COMPACT_ATOMS: atom_id res chain seq x y z
N MET A 1 -24.48 -1.52 -24.98
CA MET A 1 -24.01 -0.11 -25.01
C MET A 1 -22.66 0.01 -24.28
N CYS A 2 -21.55 0.31 -24.98
CA CYS A 2 -20.22 0.55 -24.40
C CYS A 2 -20.16 1.97 -23.78
N ARG A 3 -19.66 2.11 -22.54
CA ARG A 3 -19.51 3.41 -21.83
C ARG A 3 -18.08 3.98 -21.83
N GLN A 4 -17.09 3.28 -22.38
CA GLN A 4 -15.68 3.73 -22.40
C GLN A 4 -15.00 3.34 -23.72
N GLN A 5 -14.15 4.22 -24.23
CA GLN A 5 -13.56 4.18 -25.56
C GLN A 5 -12.08 3.74 -25.49
N PRO A 6 -11.55 3.04 -26.52
CA PRO A 6 -12.23 2.61 -27.74
C PRO A 6 -12.59 1.12 -27.68
N CYS A 7 -13.89 0.81 -27.72
CA CYS A 7 -14.37 -0.48 -28.26
C CYS A 7 -13.99 -0.48 -29.75
N LYS A 8 -12.72 -0.77 -30.09
CA LYS A 8 -12.29 -0.88 -31.49
C LYS A 8 -12.95 -2.12 -32.08
N GLU A 9 -13.84 -1.87 -33.02
CA GLU A 9 -14.51 -2.90 -33.79
C GLU A 9 -13.51 -3.44 -34.81
N VAL A 10 -13.38 -4.77 -34.88
CA VAL A 10 -12.59 -5.47 -35.88
C VAL A 10 -13.56 -6.01 -36.93
N THR A 11 -13.34 -5.63 -38.19
CA THR A 11 -14.13 -6.15 -39.32
C THR A 11 -13.42 -7.37 -39.88
N VAL A 12 -14.09 -8.52 -39.85
CA VAL A 12 -13.64 -9.75 -40.50
C VAL A 12 -14.42 -9.93 -41.78
N SER A 13 -13.76 -9.95 -42.93
CA SER A 13 -14.40 -10.10 -44.24
C SER A 13 -13.98 -11.40 -44.93
N VAL A 14 -14.93 -12.06 -45.58
CA VAL A 14 -14.69 -13.28 -46.37
C VAL A 14 -15.42 -13.18 -47.71
N ASN A 15 -14.75 -13.57 -48.79
CA ASN A 15 -15.38 -13.67 -50.11
C ASN A 15 -15.99 -15.07 -50.28
N VAL A 16 -17.28 -15.12 -50.60
CA VAL A 16 -18.03 -16.36 -50.86
C VAL A 16 -18.44 -16.36 -52.33
N ALA A 17 -18.08 -17.41 -53.07
CA ALA A 17 -18.39 -17.55 -54.49
C ALA A 17 -19.20 -18.82 -54.76
N ASN A 18 -20.29 -18.70 -55.51
CA ASN A 18 -21.03 -19.82 -56.05
C ASN A 18 -20.44 -20.21 -57.41
N ILE A 19 -19.74 -21.33 -57.46
CA ILE A 19 -19.10 -21.89 -58.67
C ILE A 19 -20.05 -22.73 -59.53
N GLY A 20 -21.28 -22.99 -59.06
CA GLY A 20 -22.30 -23.71 -59.81
C GLY A 20 -23.14 -22.78 -60.69
N GLU A 21 -24.03 -23.36 -61.49
CA GLU A 21 -24.96 -22.61 -62.35
C GLU A 21 -26.32 -22.34 -61.69
N ALA A 22 -26.71 -23.18 -60.72
CA ALA A 22 -27.94 -23.02 -59.97
C ALA A 22 -27.77 -22.09 -58.78
N GLU A 23 -28.86 -21.42 -58.39
CA GLU A 23 -28.93 -20.65 -57.15
C GLU A 23 -28.77 -21.57 -55.93
N GLY A 24 -28.00 -21.11 -54.94
CA GLY A 24 -27.75 -21.85 -53.71
C GLY A 24 -27.58 -20.92 -52.50
N SER A 25 -27.91 -21.45 -51.32
CA SER A 25 -27.70 -20.76 -50.05
C SER A 25 -26.56 -21.43 -49.26
N TYR A 26 -25.69 -20.61 -48.69
CA TYR A 26 -24.59 -21.06 -47.83
C TYR A 26 -24.61 -20.30 -46.51
N THR A 27 -24.40 -21.03 -45.40
CA THR A 27 -24.33 -20.44 -44.05
C THR A 27 -22.87 -20.26 -43.65
N VAL A 28 -22.42 -19.02 -43.61
CA VAL A 28 -21.10 -18.64 -43.15
C VAL A 28 -21.11 -18.53 -41.63
N VAL A 29 -20.25 -19.30 -40.97
CA VAL A 29 -20.11 -19.31 -39.50
C VAL A 29 -18.80 -18.64 -39.12
N LEU A 30 -18.87 -17.57 -38.32
CA LEU A 30 -17.71 -16.97 -37.66
C LEU A 30 -17.53 -17.61 -36.29
N LYS A 31 -16.34 -18.14 -36.03
CA LYS A 31 -15.90 -18.58 -34.71
C LYS A 31 -14.78 -17.69 -34.19
N VAL A 32 -14.79 -17.40 -32.90
CA VAL A 32 -13.68 -16.75 -32.19
C VAL A 32 -13.29 -17.64 -31.01
N ASP A 33 -12.00 -17.99 -30.93
CA ASP A 33 -11.45 -18.95 -29.97
C ASP A 33 -12.18 -20.31 -29.98
N GLY A 34 -12.64 -20.72 -31.16
CA GLY A 34 -13.40 -21.96 -31.36
C GLY A 34 -14.89 -21.89 -31.00
N ALA A 35 -15.36 -20.81 -30.39
CA ALA A 35 -16.78 -20.57 -30.09
C ALA A 35 -17.47 -19.85 -31.25
N THR A 36 -18.67 -20.30 -31.65
CA THR A 36 -19.48 -19.61 -32.67
C THR A 36 -19.97 -18.26 -32.14
N GLU A 37 -19.54 -17.17 -32.76
CA GLU A 37 -19.92 -15.79 -32.39
C GLU A 37 -21.09 -15.28 -33.23
N GLU A 38 -21.06 -15.53 -34.55
CA GLU A 38 -22.09 -15.04 -35.46
C GLU A 38 -22.23 -15.99 -36.67
N THR A 39 -23.44 -16.05 -37.24
CA THR A 39 -23.74 -16.83 -38.44
C THR A 39 -24.52 -15.99 -39.43
N LYS A 40 -24.13 -16.01 -40.70
CA LYS A 40 -24.84 -15.30 -41.78
C LYS A 40 -25.14 -16.25 -42.94
N THR A 41 -26.40 -16.31 -43.34
CA THR A 41 -26.84 -17.06 -44.51
C THR A 41 -26.82 -16.13 -45.72
N VAL A 42 -26.17 -16.56 -46.80
CA VAL A 42 -26.08 -15.82 -48.06
C VAL A 42 -26.63 -16.71 -49.17
N THR A 43 -27.48 -16.14 -50.00
CA THR A 43 -28.00 -16.80 -51.21
C THR A 43 -27.36 -16.15 -52.42
N LEU A 44 -26.76 -16.97 -53.28
CA LEU A 44 -26.02 -16.53 -54.47
C LEU A 44 -26.54 -17.24 -55.71
N ALA A 45 -26.81 -16.47 -56.76
CA ALA A 45 -27.04 -17.00 -58.09
C ALA A 45 -25.77 -17.70 -58.61
N GLY A 46 -25.94 -18.59 -59.59
CA GLY A 46 -24.81 -19.29 -60.20
C GLY A 46 -23.75 -18.35 -60.78
N GLY A 47 -22.48 -18.67 -60.56
CA GLY A 47 -21.33 -17.89 -61.04
C GLY A 47 -21.09 -16.56 -60.33
N THR A 48 -21.84 -16.23 -59.27
CA THR A 48 -21.71 -14.95 -58.55
C THR A 48 -20.92 -15.09 -57.24
N SER A 49 -20.30 -14.00 -56.81
CA SER A 49 -19.60 -13.92 -55.51
C SER A 49 -20.05 -12.71 -54.70
N THR A 50 -20.02 -12.82 -53.37
CA THR A 50 -20.32 -11.73 -52.45
C THR A 50 -19.36 -11.74 -51.26
N THR A 51 -19.01 -10.55 -50.77
CA THR A 51 -18.22 -10.39 -49.55
C THR A 51 -19.14 -10.35 -48.34
N VAL A 52 -18.89 -11.23 -47.37
CA VAL A 52 -19.59 -11.27 -46.08
C VAL A 52 -18.70 -10.65 -45.04
N GLU A 53 -19.23 -9.66 -44.32
CA GLU A 53 -18.51 -8.95 -43.26
C GLU A 53 -19.12 -9.27 -41.89
N PHE A 54 -18.26 -9.49 -40.91
CA PHE A 54 -18.60 -9.69 -39.51
C PHE A 54 -17.93 -8.64 -38.64
N LYS A 55 -18.62 -8.21 -37.59
CA LYS A 55 -18.17 -7.14 -36.70
C LYS A 55 -17.90 -7.70 -35.31
N VAL A 56 -16.64 -7.76 -34.92
CA VAL A 56 -16.21 -8.36 -33.65
C VAL A 56 -15.75 -7.27 -32.69
N THR A 57 -16.28 -7.30 -31.46
CA THR A 57 -15.86 -6.39 -30.39
C THR A 57 -15.45 -7.19 -29.16
N LYS A 58 -14.17 -7.12 -28.76
CA LYS A 58 -13.63 -7.76 -27.55
C LYS A 58 -13.17 -6.70 -26.54
N LYS A 59 -13.51 -6.92 -25.26
CA LYS A 59 -13.19 -6.00 -24.15
C LYS A 59 -11.91 -6.38 -23.43
N THR A 60 -11.62 -7.67 -23.38
CA THR A 60 -10.49 -8.21 -22.64
C THR A 60 -9.24 -8.12 -23.50
N PRO A 61 -8.12 -7.60 -22.95
CA PRO A 61 -6.84 -7.66 -23.64
C PRO A 61 -6.45 -9.13 -23.84
N GLY A 62 -5.92 -9.46 -25.01
CA GLY A 62 -5.65 -10.85 -25.37
C GLY A 62 -5.45 -11.03 -26.86
N VAL A 63 -4.98 -12.22 -27.24
CA VAL A 63 -4.92 -12.67 -28.63
C VAL A 63 -6.17 -13.52 -28.87
N TYR A 64 -6.90 -13.19 -29.92
CA TYR A 64 -8.13 -13.89 -30.32
C TYR A 64 -7.90 -14.56 -31.67
N SER A 65 -8.19 -15.85 -31.75
CA SER A 65 -8.15 -16.57 -33.03
C SER A 65 -9.53 -16.51 -33.68
N VAL A 66 -9.60 -16.01 -34.92
CA VAL A 66 -10.81 -15.98 -35.74
C VAL A 66 -10.78 -17.14 -36.73
N GLU A 67 -11.91 -17.82 -36.89
CA GLU A 67 -12.07 -18.90 -37.88
C GLU A 67 -13.36 -18.68 -38.68
N VAL A 68 -13.25 -18.67 -40.01
CA VAL A 68 -14.40 -18.57 -40.93
C VAL A 68 -14.24 -19.62 -42.02
N ALA A 69 -15.20 -20.56 -42.11
CA ALA A 69 -15.19 -21.63 -43.11
C ALA A 69 -13.84 -22.38 -43.23
N GLY A 70 -13.12 -22.56 -42.10
CA GLY A 70 -11.82 -23.24 -42.04
C GLY A 70 -10.59 -22.33 -42.25
N LEU A 71 -10.78 -21.08 -42.68
CA LEU A 71 -9.72 -20.07 -42.71
C LEU A 71 -9.48 -19.53 -41.31
N LYS A 72 -8.22 -19.48 -40.88
CA LYS A 72 -7.82 -19.00 -39.55
C LYS A 72 -6.97 -17.75 -39.65
N ASP A 73 -7.25 -16.79 -38.78
CA ASP A 73 -6.45 -15.59 -38.59
C ASP A 73 -6.47 -15.21 -37.08
N GLU A 74 -5.71 -14.20 -36.67
CA GLU A 74 -5.68 -13.73 -35.29
C GLU A 74 -5.62 -12.21 -35.16
N PHE A 75 -6.23 -11.68 -34.11
CA PHE A 75 -6.10 -10.26 -33.76
C PHE A 75 -5.77 -10.08 -32.28
N LYS A 76 -4.97 -9.05 -31.98
CA LYS A 76 -4.51 -8.74 -30.63
C LYS A 76 -5.19 -7.49 -30.08
N VAL A 77 -5.91 -7.64 -28.97
CA VAL A 77 -6.46 -6.54 -28.17
C VAL A 77 -5.44 -6.14 -27.12
N LYS A 78 -5.01 -4.87 -27.13
CA LYS A 78 -4.06 -4.31 -26.16
C LYS A 78 -4.79 -3.74 -24.95
N GLU A 79 -4.12 -3.74 -23.81
CA GLU A 79 -4.57 -3.02 -22.62
C GLU A 79 -4.64 -1.51 -22.89
N PRO A 80 -5.65 -0.81 -22.35
CA PRO A 80 -5.67 0.64 -22.41
C PRO A 80 -4.49 1.22 -21.61
N PRO A 81 -3.84 2.29 -22.09
CA PRO A 81 -2.80 2.95 -21.32
C PRO A 81 -3.37 3.46 -20.00
N LEU A 82 -2.62 3.29 -18.91
CA LEU A 82 -2.96 3.89 -17.62
C LEU A 82 -3.05 5.41 -17.79
N ALA A 83 -4.11 6.02 -17.28
CA ALA A 83 -4.24 7.47 -17.29
C ALA A 83 -3.09 8.09 -16.45
N PRO A 84 -2.46 9.19 -16.90
CA PRO A 84 -1.45 9.86 -16.12
C PRO A 84 -2.07 10.39 -14.82
N PHE A 85 -1.47 10.03 -13.68
CA PHE A 85 -1.84 10.61 -12.39
C PHE A 85 -1.37 12.07 -12.32
N PRO A 86 -2.18 13.02 -11.82
CA PRO A 86 -1.74 14.41 -11.68
C PRO A 86 -0.63 14.55 -10.64
N LEU A 87 0.48 15.21 -11.02
CA LEU A 87 1.66 15.39 -10.14
C LEU A 87 1.35 16.16 -8.85
N GLU A 88 0.27 16.96 -8.82
CA GLU A 88 -0.18 17.70 -7.65
C GLU A 88 -0.49 16.79 -6.46
N TYR A 89 -1.00 15.59 -6.70
CA TYR A 89 -1.26 14.61 -5.64
C TYR A 89 0.02 14.09 -4.99
N LEU A 90 1.10 13.92 -5.76
CA LEU A 90 2.40 13.53 -5.21
C LEU A 90 2.98 14.62 -4.32
N LEU A 91 2.83 15.88 -4.71
CA LEU A 91 3.25 17.03 -3.90
C LEU A 91 2.44 17.10 -2.59
N ALA A 92 1.12 16.93 -2.66
CA ALA A 92 0.26 16.89 -1.49
C ALA A 92 0.62 15.74 -0.51
N ALA A 93 0.91 14.54 -1.04
CA ALA A 93 1.33 13.40 -0.23
C ALA A 93 2.69 13.64 0.45
N ALA A 94 3.66 14.24 -0.27
CA ALA A 94 4.96 14.58 0.29
C ALA A 94 4.84 15.63 1.41
N VAL A 95 4.01 16.66 1.22
CA VAL A 95 3.74 17.68 2.25
C VAL A 95 3.06 17.06 3.47
N ALA A 96 2.03 16.22 3.27
CA ALA A 96 1.36 15.52 4.36
C ALA A 96 2.33 14.64 5.15
N PHE A 97 3.19 13.89 4.46
CA PHE A 97 4.23 13.08 5.09
C PHE A 97 5.22 13.92 5.89
N ALA A 98 5.69 15.05 5.35
CA ALA A 98 6.60 15.96 6.04
C ALA A 98 5.96 16.57 7.30
N VAL A 99 4.68 16.94 7.26
CA VAL A 99 3.94 17.46 8.42
C VAL A 99 3.77 16.38 9.50
N VAL A 100 3.39 15.16 9.12
CA VAL A 100 3.29 14.02 10.06
C VAL A 100 4.64 13.70 10.67
N PHE A 101 5.70 13.66 9.85
CA PHE A 101 7.06 13.39 10.30
C PHE A 101 7.58 14.49 11.24
N ALA A 102 7.36 15.76 10.90
CA ALA A 102 7.71 16.89 11.76
C ALA A 102 6.92 16.85 13.08
N GLY A 103 5.61 16.59 13.02
CA GLY A 103 4.77 16.39 14.20
C GLY A 103 5.26 15.24 15.08
N PHE A 104 5.61 14.11 14.49
CA PHE A 104 6.21 12.97 15.18
C PHE A 104 7.57 13.30 15.80
N MET A 105 8.43 14.03 15.09
CA MET A 105 9.70 14.51 15.63
C MET A 105 9.51 15.47 16.82
N LEU A 106 8.54 16.38 16.74
CA LEU A 106 8.20 17.30 17.82
C LEU A 106 7.60 16.56 19.03
N LEU A 107 6.83 15.50 18.80
CA LEU A 107 6.33 14.61 19.85
C LEU A 107 7.47 13.84 20.53
N LYS A 108 8.45 13.34 19.77
CA LYS A 108 9.61 12.61 20.30
C LYS A 108 10.61 13.49 21.07
N ARG A 109 10.66 14.80 20.78
CA ARG A 109 11.51 15.78 21.51
C ARG A 109 11.05 16.08 22.95
N ARG A 110 9.93 15.54 23.41
CA ARG A 110 9.43 15.75 24.79
C ARG A 110 10.01 14.78 25.83
N THR A 111 11.29 14.41 25.73
CA THR A 111 11.97 13.77 26.86
C THR A 111 12.17 14.82 27.97
N PRO A 112 11.81 14.53 29.23
CA PRO A 112 12.09 15.45 30.33
C PRO A 112 13.60 15.61 30.46
N SER A 113 14.15 16.75 30.01
CA SER A 113 15.59 16.98 30.05
C SER A 113 16.06 16.98 31.51
N ALA A 114 16.91 16.00 31.85
CA ALA A 114 17.58 15.91 33.15
C ALA A 114 18.32 17.21 33.51
N GLU A 115 18.76 17.96 32.49
CA GLU A 115 19.49 19.22 32.66
C GLU A 115 18.64 20.30 33.36
N LYS A 116 17.32 20.33 33.12
CA LYS A 116 16.42 21.26 33.82
C LYS A 116 16.31 20.93 35.31
N ILE A 117 16.35 19.64 35.66
CA ILE A 117 16.32 19.18 37.05
C ILE A 117 17.66 19.49 37.72
N PHE A 118 18.78 19.29 37.03
CA PHE A 118 20.11 19.61 37.55
C PHE A 118 20.30 21.11 37.83
N LYS A 119 19.76 21.98 36.97
CA LYS A 119 19.78 23.43 37.22
C LYS A 119 18.96 23.84 38.44
N LYS A 120 17.80 23.22 38.67
CA LYS A 120 16.92 23.51 39.83
C LYS A 120 17.47 22.95 41.15
N HIS A 121 18.22 21.85 41.10
CA HIS A 121 18.74 21.14 42.27
C HIS A 121 20.27 20.97 42.20
N PRO A 122 21.05 22.06 42.35
CA PRO A 122 22.52 21.99 42.25
C PRO A 122 23.19 21.16 43.36
N TYR A 123 22.47 20.87 44.45
CA TYR A 123 22.90 20.09 45.61
C TYR A 123 22.73 18.56 45.47
N LEU A 124 22.31 18.08 44.29
CA LEU A 124 22.21 16.64 44.02
C LEU A 124 23.59 15.98 44.07
N ARG A 125 23.66 14.80 44.70
CA ARG A 125 24.88 13.98 44.69
C ARG A 125 25.10 13.39 43.31
N ASP A 126 26.32 12.96 43.02
CA ASP A 126 26.64 12.42 41.69
C ASP A 126 25.91 11.09 41.42
N GLU A 127 25.65 10.29 42.44
CA GLU A 127 24.77 9.11 42.38
C GLU A 127 23.32 9.49 41.97
N ASP A 128 22.78 10.56 42.56
CA ASP A 128 21.42 11.04 42.27
C ASP A 128 21.31 11.52 40.82
N LYS A 129 22.32 12.27 40.36
CA LYS A 129 22.41 12.75 38.98
C LYS A 129 22.47 11.58 38.00
N ALA A 130 23.24 10.53 38.31
CA ALA A 130 23.36 9.36 37.45
C ALA A 130 22.01 8.64 37.28
N VAL A 131 21.26 8.46 38.37
CA VAL A 131 19.91 7.85 38.31
C VAL A 131 18.92 8.73 37.54
N ILE A 132 18.93 10.05 37.77
CA ILE A 132 18.05 10.98 37.04
C ILE A 132 18.39 11.01 35.54
N LYS A 133 19.69 11.00 35.19
CA LYS A 133 20.15 10.92 33.80
C LYS A 133 19.68 9.64 33.14
N PHE A 134 19.85 8.49 33.80
CA PHE A 134 19.37 7.21 33.31
C PHE A 134 17.85 7.19 33.10
N LEU A 135 17.08 7.71 34.07
CA LEU A 135 15.63 7.82 33.94
C LEU A 135 15.24 8.71 32.76
N ALA A 136 15.93 9.83 32.53
CA ALA A 136 15.66 10.72 31.40
C ALA A 136 15.98 10.07 30.04
N GLU A 137 17.09 9.33 29.94
CA GLU A 137 17.47 8.56 28.75
C GLU A 137 16.42 7.49 28.40
N LYS A 138 15.80 6.87 29.41
CA LYS A 138 14.71 5.88 29.25
C LYS A 138 13.31 6.48 29.07
N GLY A 139 13.20 7.80 28.81
CA GLY A 139 11.92 8.46 28.56
C GLY A 139 11.18 8.91 29.83
N GLY A 140 11.90 9.04 30.93
CA GLY A 140 11.41 9.54 32.22
C GLY A 140 10.84 8.47 33.14
N LYS A 141 10.99 7.18 32.82
CA LYS A 141 10.44 6.06 33.59
C LYS A 141 11.39 4.86 33.50
N ALA A 142 11.60 4.16 34.61
CA ALA A 142 12.32 2.88 34.62
C ALA A 142 11.81 1.98 35.76
N LEU A 143 11.99 0.67 35.61
CA LEU A 143 11.74 -0.27 36.69
C LEU A 143 12.91 -0.28 37.66
N GLU A 144 12.65 -0.57 38.94
CA GLU A 144 13.70 -0.72 39.96
C GLU A 144 14.74 -1.77 39.53
N ALA A 145 14.30 -2.86 38.88
CA ALA A 145 15.18 -3.89 38.35
C ALA A 145 16.14 -3.36 37.27
N GLU A 146 15.67 -2.47 36.39
CA GLU A 146 16.48 -1.87 35.31
C GLU A 146 17.51 -0.88 35.87
N ILE A 147 17.11 -0.09 36.87
CA ILE A 147 18.04 0.82 37.55
C ILE A 147 19.14 0.01 38.24
N ARG A 148 18.79 -1.10 38.87
CA ARG A 148 19.76 -2.01 39.50
C ARG A 148 20.75 -2.60 38.50
N GLU A 149 20.28 -3.00 37.32
CA GLU A 149 21.15 -3.55 36.27
C GLU A 149 22.15 -2.50 35.75
N ARG A 150 21.74 -1.23 35.71
CA ARG A 150 22.61 -0.13 35.28
C ARG A 150 23.66 0.26 36.31
N PHE A 151 23.40 0.06 37.61
CA PHE A 151 24.28 0.44 38.71
C PHE A 151 24.63 -0.79 39.58
N PRO A 152 25.44 -1.73 39.07
CA PRO A 152 25.76 -2.98 39.77
C PRO A 152 26.58 -2.75 41.05
N ASP A 153 27.33 -1.64 41.13
CA ASP A 153 28.19 -1.31 42.27
C ASP A 153 27.40 -0.79 43.50
N LEU A 154 26.09 -0.58 43.37
CA LEU A 154 25.25 -0.09 44.47
C LEU A 154 24.53 -1.26 45.21
N PRO A 155 24.67 -1.37 46.55
CA PRO A 155 23.92 -2.36 47.33
C PRO A 155 22.40 -2.16 47.22
N ARG A 156 21.62 -3.26 47.19
CA ARG A 156 20.13 -3.26 47.08
C ARG A 156 19.43 -2.28 48.03
N THR A 157 19.90 -2.15 49.26
CA THR A 157 19.34 -1.24 50.28
C THR A 157 19.74 0.23 50.09
N SER A 158 20.85 0.49 49.39
CA SER A 158 21.34 1.84 49.06
C SER A 158 20.55 2.47 47.93
N LEU A 159 20.19 1.69 46.89
CA LEU A 159 19.36 2.19 45.79
C LEU A 159 17.99 2.64 46.28
N TRP A 160 17.35 1.86 47.16
CA TRP A 160 16.05 2.22 47.71
C TRP A 160 16.12 3.50 48.56
N ARG A 161 17.20 3.69 49.33
CA ARG A 161 17.45 4.95 50.06
C ARG A 161 17.59 6.15 49.11
N LEU A 162 18.29 5.96 47.99
CA LEU A 162 18.44 6.98 46.95
C LEU A 162 17.08 7.34 46.33
N VAL A 163 16.30 6.34 45.90
CA VAL A 163 14.98 6.55 45.31
C VAL A 163 14.03 7.26 46.29
N ARG A 164 14.01 6.83 47.56
CA ARG A 164 13.20 7.48 48.60
C ARG A 164 13.64 8.92 48.88
N ARG A 165 14.95 9.21 48.83
CA ARG A 165 15.47 10.57 48.94
C ARG A 165 14.99 11.45 47.79
N LEU A 166 15.10 10.97 46.54
CA LEU A 166 14.61 11.67 45.35
C LEU A 166 13.09 11.90 45.37
N GLU A 167 12.34 10.93 45.90
CA GLU A 167 10.89 11.02 46.10
C GLU A 167 10.52 12.08 47.14
N LYS A 168 11.23 12.12 48.28
CA LYS A 168 11.03 13.15 49.31
C LYS A 168 11.35 14.56 48.80
N MET A 169 12.31 14.69 47.89
CA MET A 169 12.62 15.96 47.21
C MET A 169 11.61 16.32 46.10
N GLY A 170 10.62 15.46 45.83
CA GLY A 170 9.59 15.71 44.83
C GLY A 170 10.08 15.63 43.37
N ILE A 171 11.25 15.02 43.13
CA ILE A 171 11.85 14.87 41.80
C ILE A 171 11.30 13.62 41.10
N VAL A 172 11.02 12.58 41.89
CA VAL A 172 10.63 11.25 41.43
C VAL A 172 9.34 10.81 42.13
N THR A 173 8.57 9.95 41.47
CA THR A 173 7.39 9.28 42.04
C THR A 173 7.52 7.78 41.85
N VAL A 174 7.24 7.01 42.91
CA VAL A 174 7.24 5.54 42.84
C VAL A 174 5.81 5.05 42.67
N LYS A 175 5.59 4.18 41.68
CA LYS A 175 4.31 3.49 41.45
C LYS A 175 4.55 1.99 41.35
N LYS A 176 3.67 1.19 41.93
CA LYS A 176 3.73 -0.27 41.79
C LYS A 176 3.14 -0.68 40.44
N VAL A 177 3.91 -1.43 39.64
CA VAL A 177 3.46 -1.97 38.34
C VAL A 177 3.73 -3.48 38.34
N GLY A 178 2.66 -4.26 38.47
CA GLY A 178 2.75 -5.71 38.65
C GLY A 178 3.49 -6.08 39.95
N LEU A 179 4.56 -6.85 39.82
CA LEU A 179 5.38 -7.34 40.93
C LEU A 179 6.59 -6.43 41.26
N GLN A 180 6.77 -5.33 40.53
CA GLN A 180 7.95 -4.46 40.66
C GLN A 180 7.56 -3.01 40.93
N ASN A 181 8.49 -2.26 41.52
CA ASN A 181 8.36 -0.82 41.68
C ASN A 181 8.85 -0.11 40.42
N GLN A 182 8.03 0.76 39.86
CA GLN A 182 8.38 1.66 38.77
C GLN A 182 8.68 3.04 39.33
N VAL A 183 9.79 3.60 38.88
CA VAL A 183 10.29 4.91 39.27
C VAL A 183 10.08 5.88 38.09
N ASN A 184 9.27 6.92 38.31
CA ASN A 184 8.90 7.89 37.28
C ASN A 184 9.43 9.29 37.64
N LEU A 185 10.11 9.96 36.71
CA LEU A 185 10.47 11.37 36.86
C LEU A 185 9.21 12.24 36.86
N LYS A 186 9.10 13.11 37.86
CA LYS A 186 8.02 14.10 37.92
C LYS A 186 8.28 15.16 36.85
N LYS A 187 7.28 15.42 36.00
CA LYS A 187 7.33 16.55 35.07
C LYS A 187 7.25 17.84 35.91
N GLN A 188 8.33 18.61 35.89
CA GLN A 188 8.50 19.89 36.55
C GLN A 188 8.44 21.04 35.54
#